data_AF-A0A7C4P3U3-F1
#
_entry.id   AF-A0A7C4P3U3-F1
#
_cell.length_a   1.000
_cell.length_b   1.000
_cell.length_c   1.000
_cell.angle_alpha   90.00
_cell.angle_beta   90.00
_cell.angle_gamma   90.00
#
_symmetry.space_group_name_H-M   'P 1'
#
loop_
_entity.id
_entity.type
_entity.pdbx_description
1 polymer ?
#
loop_
_entity_poly.entity_id
_entity_poly.type
_entity_poly.pdbx_seq_one_letter_code
_entity_poly.pdbx_strand_id
1 'polypeptide(L)'
;MSKSGFILILLLLLFYFSINVNTQEQKVRIDILYFHATLRCHGCLTIEEYLKNSVMTLYEKQLKDSTFTIQSLDFQQPENEHFQDDYNFDVQTLILSKKVNGKEVKWKNLDKIWDYSDYPNFKKYIEEEINNFIKE
;
A
#
# COMPACT_ATOMS: atom_id res chain seq x y z
N MET A 1 16.17 28.04 48.68
CA MET A 1 15.85 26.71 48.11
C MET A 1 17.07 25.81 48.27
N SER A 2 16.94 24.68 48.97
CA SER A 2 18.07 23.74 49.15
C SER A 2 18.36 23.01 47.83
N LYS A 3 19.65 22.71 47.58
CA LYS A 3 20.09 21.96 46.39
C LYS A 3 19.30 20.65 46.21
N SER A 4 18.87 20.04 47.31
CA SER A 4 18.07 18.81 47.34
C SER A 4 16.67 18.96 46.72
N GLY A 5 16.02 20.12 46.87
CA GLY A 5 14.70 20.36 46.28
C GLY A 5 14.76 20.55 44.76
N PHE A 6 15.86 21.10 44.25
CA PHE A 6 16.07 21.31 42.81
C PHE A 6 16.33 19.99 42.07
N ILE A 7 17.07 19.06 42.71
CA ILE A 7 17.36 17.73 42.15
C ILE A 7 16.08 16.89 42.04
N LEU A 8 15.20 16.96 43.04
CA LEU A 8 13.95 16.19 43.02
C LEU A 8 13.00 16.67 41.92
N ILE A 9 12.93 17.99 41.70
CA ILE A 9 12.13 18.59 40.61
C ILE A 9 12.70 18.21 39.24
N LEU A 10 14.03 18.23 39.07
CA LEU A 10 14.68 17.84 37.83
C LEU A 10 14.45 16.35 37.51
N LEU A 11 14.50 15.48 38.53
CA LEU A 11 14.21 14.05 38.37
C LEU A 11 12.75 13.78 38.01
N LEU A 12 11.80 14.51 38.60
CA LEU A 12 10.38 14.42 38.25
C LEU A 12 10.11 14.91 36.82
N LEU A 13 10.79 15.97 36.37
CA LEU A 13 10.68 16.48 35.00
C LEU A 13 11.27 15.50 33.97
N LEU A 14 12.40 14.85 34.27
CA LEU A 14 12.99 13.84 33.41
C LEU A 14 12.14 12.55 33.36
N PHE A 15 11.48 12.20 34.47
CA PHE A 15 10.54 11.08 34.53
C PHE A 15 9.28 11.38 33.70
N TYR A 16 8.71 12.59 33.82
CA TYR A 16 7.61 13.05 32.97
C TYR A 16 7.97 13.08 31.48
N PHE A 17 9.19 13.48 31.13
CA PHE A 17 9.66 13.47 29.75
C PHE A 17 9.75 12.03 29.18
N SER A 18 10.15 11.06 30.00
CA SER A 18 10.24 9.65 29.61
C SER A 18 8.87 8.99 29.40
N ILE A 19 7.82 9.45 30.11
CA ILE A 19 6.43 8.98 29.89
C ILE A 19 5.88 9.46 28.53
N ASN A 20 6.38 10.59 28.02
CA ASN A 20 5.96 11.17 26.74
C ASN A 20 6.79 10.67 25.55
N VAL A 21 7.51 9.54 25.68
CA VAL A 21 8.12 8.84 24.54
C VAL A 21 7.00 8.25 23.67
N ASN A 22 6.50 9.17 22.86
CA ASN A 22 5.73 9.10 21.63
C ASN A 22 5.62 7.69 21.03
N THR A 23 4.52 6.99 21.31
CA THR A 23 3.95 6.03 20.37
C THR A 23 3.54 6.80 19.11
N GLN A 24 4.47 7.00 18.18
CA GLN A 24 4.09 7.35 16.82
C GLN A 24 3.28 6.18 16.28
N GLU A 25 1.97 6.38 16.17
CA GLU A 25 1.06 5.44 15.52
C GLU A 25 1.56 5.25 14.08
N GLN A 26 2.05 4.04 13.77
CA GLN A 26 2.64 3.74 12.47
C GLN A 26 1.55 3.84 11.41
N LYS A 27 1.66 4.80 10.49
CA LYS A 27 0.70 4.95 9.39
C LYS A 27 0.98 3.90 8.33
N VAL A 28 0.22 2.81 8.37
CA VAL A 28 0.25 1.74 7.37
C VAL A 28 -0.70 2.06 6.22
N ARG A 29 -0.24 1.88 4.99
CA ARG A 29 -1.04 2.02 3.77
C ARG A 29 -0.71 0.92 2.77
N ILE A 30 -1.71 0.41 2.07
CA ILE A 30 -1.57 -0.53 0.96
C ILE A 30 -1.88 0.20 -0.35
N ASP A 31 -0.91 0.29 -1.24
CA ASP A 31 -1.07 0.84 -2.57
C ASP A 31 -1.27 -0.31 -3.57
N ILE A 32 -2.38 -0.30 -4.30
CA ILE A 32 -2.76 -1.29 -5.32
C ILE A 32 -2.51 -0.65 -6.69
N LEU A 33 -1.40 -1.01 -7.33
CA LEU A 33 -0.87 -0.33 -8.50
C LEU A 33 -1.00 -1.23 -9.73
N TYR A 34 -1.91 -0.89 -10.63
CA TYR A 34 -1.98 -1.55 -11.94
C TYR A 34 -1.10 -0.79 -12.93
N PHE A 35 -0.07 -1.44 -13.45
CA PHE A 35 0.81 -0.91 -14.47
C PHE A 35 0.36 -1.40 -15.85
N HIS A 36 0.12 -0.48 -16.76
CA HIS A 36 -0.24 -0.76 -18.14
C HIS A 36 0.69 -0.05 -19.12
N ALA A 37 0.79 -0.55 -20.35
CA ALA A 37 1.46 0.17 -21.44
C ALA A 37 0.57 1.32 -21.94
N THR A 38 1.12 2.30 -22.66
CA THR A 38 0.35 3.40 -23.27
C THR A 38 -0.72 2.87 -24.23
N LEU A 39 -0.35 1.88 -25.06
CA LEU A 39 -1.28 1.19 -25.93
C LEU A 39 -1.95 0.04 -25.18
N ARG A 40 -3.28 0.14 -25.02
CA ARG A 40 -4.06 -0.79 -24.21
C ARG A 40 -4.94 -1.68 -25.08
N CYS A 41 -4.79 -2.99 -24.93
CA CYS A 41 -5.68 -3.97 -25.56
C CYS A 41 -6.97 -4.15 -24.74
N HIS A 42 -7.95 -4.87 -25.30
CA HIS A 42 -9.20 -5.17 -24.60
C HIS A 42 -8.96 -5.81 -23.22
N GLY A 43 -8.07 -6.79 -23.13
CA GLY A 43 -7.74 -7.44 -21.85
C GLY A 43 -7.16 -6.49 -20.79
N CYS A 44 -6.34 -5.52 -21.20
CA CYS A 44 -5.83 -4.49 -20.27
C CYS A 44 -6.96 -3.62 -19.70
N LEU A 45 -7.99 -3.32 -20.51
CA LEU A 45 -9.15 -2.55 -20.06
C LEU A 45 -10.05 -3.39 -19.16
N THR A 46 -10.26 -4.67 -19.50
CA THR A 46 -11.03 -5.62 -18.69
C THR A 46 -10.42 -5.82 -17.31
N ILE A 47 -9.10 -6.05 -17.23
CA ILE A 47 -8.39 -6.21 -15.96
C ILE A 47 -8.52 -4.96 -15.08
N GLU A 48 -8.34 -3.77 -15.66
CA GLU A 48 -8.50 -2.52 -14.90
C GLU A 48 -9.92 -2.35 -14.36
N GLU A 49 -10.93 -2.62 -15.18
CA GLU A 49 -12.34 -2.57 -14.76
C GLU A 49 -12.62 -3.57 -13.64
N TYR A 50 -12.17 -4.82 -13.80
CA TYR A 50 -12.37 -5.88 -12.82
C TYR A 50 -11.66 -5.58 -11.51
N LEU A 51 -10.43 -5.06 -11.57
CA LEU A 51 -9.67 -4.63 -10.40
C LEU A 51 -10.39 -3.50 -9.67
N LYS A 52 -10.78 -2.45 -10.38
CA LYS A 52 -11.50 -1.31 -9.79
C LYS A 52 -12.77 -1.75 -9.10
N ASN A 53 -13.60 -2.55 -9.77
CA ASN A 53 -14.85 -3.06 -9.22
C ASN A 53 -14.62 -3.98 -8.01
N SER A 54 -13.61 -4.85 -8.08
CA SER A 54 -13.26 -5.76 -6.97
C SER A 54 -12.84 -5.00 -5.73
N VAL A 55 -11.89 -4.06 -5.87
CA VAL A 55 -11.34 -3.29 -4.75
C VAL A 55 -12.40 -2.36 -4.16
N MET A 56 -13.19 -1.68 -4.99
CA MET A 56 -14.30 -0.85 -4.52
C MET A 56 -15.34 -1.66 -3.75
N THR A 57 -15.66 -2.88 -4.20
CA THR A 57 -16.68 -3.72 -3.55
C THR A 57 -16.17 -4.31 -2.23
N LEU A 58 -14.91 -4.75 -2.19
CA LEU A 58 -14.34 -5.49 -1.05
C LEU A 58 -13.78 -4.58 0.05
N TYR A 59 -13.23 -3.43 -0.34
CA TYR A 59 -12.39 -2.58 0.52
C TYR A 59 -12.86 -1.12 0.56
N GLU A 60 -14.16 -0.87 0.38
CA GLU A 60 -14.73 0.48 0.36
C GLU A 60 -14.32 1.31 1.59
N LYS A 61 -14.32 0.70 2.77
CA LYS A 61 -13.92 1.38 4.02
C LYS A 61 -12.45 1.82 3.97
N GLN A 62 -11.57 0.93 3.54
CA GLN A 62 -10.13 1.16 3.47
C GLN A 62 -9.77 2.22 2.42
N LEU A 63 -10.55 2.28 1.33
CA LEU A 63 -10.44 3.36 0.36
C LEU A 63 -10.88 4.70 0.97
N LYS A 64 -11.99 4.72 1.71
CA LYS A 64 -12.53 5.94 2.35
C LYS A 64 -11.59 6.52 3.41
N ASP A 65 -10.94 5.68 4.20
CA ASP A 65 -9.99 6.11 5.23
C ASP A 65 -8.54 6.23 4.71
N SER A 66 -8.32 6.00 3.41
CA SER A 66 -7.01 6.06 2.73
C SER A 66 -5.97 5.08 3.29
N THR A 67 -6.40 4.02 3.99
CA THR A 67 -5.51 2.89 4.31
C THR A 67 -5.21 2.07 3.07
N PHE A 68 -6.13 2.02 2.09
CA PHE A 68 -5.87 1.47 0.77
C PHE A 68 -5.91 2.59 -0.29
N THR A 69 -5.05 2.50 -1.29
CA THR A 69 -5.14 3.30 -2.51
C THR A 69 -5.15 2.38 -3.72
N ILE A 70 -5.77 2.83 -4.81
CA ILE A 70 -5.77 2.12 -6.09
C ILE A 70 -5.41 3.10 -7.18
N GLN A 71 -4.44 2.74 -8.02
CA GLN A 71 -3.98 3.56 -9.14
C GLN A 71 -3.75 2.69 -10.38
N SER A 72 -4.01 3.29 -11.53
CA SER A 72 -3.70 2.74 -12.85
C SER A 72 -2.66 3.67 -13.48
N LEU A 73 -1.50 3.13 -13.81
CA LEU A 73 -0.30 3.88 -14.17
C LEU A 73 0.21 3.38 -15.53
N ASP A 74 0.42 4.31 -16.45
CA ASP A 74 1.14 4.04 -17.69
C ASP A 74 2.64 3.99 -17.39
N PHE A 75 3.24 2.79 -17.42
CA PHE A 75 4.66 2.61 -17.10
C PHE A 75 5.60 3.12 -18.19
N GLN A 76 5.08 3.49 -19.37
CA GLN A 76 5.87 4.05 -20.47
C GLN A 76 5.91 5.59 -20.43
N GLN A 77 5.26 6.23 -19.46
CA GLN A 77 5.41 7.66 -19.23
C GLN A 77 6.71 7.94 -18.48
N PRO A 78 7.48 8.99 -18.83
CA PRO A 78 8.77 9.29 -18.21
C PRO A 78 8.75 9.35 -16.67
N GLU A 79 7.66 9.85 -16.08
CA GLU A 79 7.49 9.90 -14.63
C GLU A 79 7.35 8.52 -13.96
N ASN A 80 7.00 7.47 -14.71
CA ASN A 80 6.68 6.13 -14.22
C ASN A 80 7.67 5.05 -14.71
N GLU A 81 8.54 5.34 -15.68
CA GLU A 81 9.48 4.38 -16.27
C GLU A 81 10.33 3.64 -15.21
N HIS A 82 10.70 4.34 -14.13
CA HIS A 82 11.47 3.78 -13.02
C HIS A 82 10.81 2.55 -12.34
N PHE A 83 9.47 2.41 -12.41
CA PHE A 83 8.78 1.31 -11.75
C PHE A 83 9.10 -0.07 -12.34
N GLN A 84 9.50 -0.13 -13.62
CA GLN A 84 9.92 -1.39 -14.24
C GLN A 84 11.15 -1.96 -13.54
N ASP A 85 12.11 -1.10 -13.20
CA ASP A 85 13.31 -1.47 -12.45
C ASP A 85 12.99 -1.73 -10.97
N ASP A 86 12.20 -0.87 -10.33
CA ASP A 86 11.88 -0.97 -8.89
C ASP A 86 11.14 -2.27 -8.54
N TYR A 87 10.23 -2.70 -9.41
CA TYR A 87 9.40 -3.90 -9.19
C TYR A 87 9.76 -5.07 -10.11
N ASN A 88 10.79 -4.93 -10.94
CA ASN A 88 11.31 -5.95 -11.86
C ASN A 88 10.21 -6.56 -12.75
N PHE A 89 9.56 -5.73 -13.57
CA PHE A 89 8.58 -6.15 -14.58
C PHE A 89 8.84 -5.54 -15.96
N ASP A 90 8.55 -6.33 -16.99
CA ASP A 90 8.69 -5.91 -18.40
C ASP A 90 7.35 -5.68 -19.11
N VAL A 91 6.26 -6.12 -18.48
CA VAL A 91 4.91 -6.12 -19.06
C VAL A 91 3.88 -5.67 -18.04
N GLN A 92 2.64 -5.46 -18.49
CA GLN A 92 1.53 -5.04 -17.66
C GLN A 92 1.39 -5.95 -16.43
N THR A 93 1.29 -5.34 -15.25
CA THR A 93 1.32 -6.07 -13.98
C THR A 93 0.46 -5.37 -12.91
N LEU A 94 0.14 -6.10 -11.85
CA LEU A 94 -0.51 -5.57 -10.66
C LEU A 94 0.42 -5.74 -9.46
N ILE A 95 0.83 -4.62 -8.87
CA ILE A 95 1.68 -4.60 -7.67
C ILE A 95 0.84 -4.22 -6.45
N LEU A 96 1.02 -4.98 -5.37
CA LEU A 96 0.64 -4.56 -4.02
C LEU A 96 1.87 -3.98 -3.32
N SER A 97 1.78 -2.77 -2.80
CA SER A 97 2.86 -2.09 -2.07
C SER A 97 2.40 -1.73 -0.66
N LYS A 98 3.15 -2.16 0.36
CA LYS A 98 2.92 -1.81 1.77
C LYS A 98 3.83 -0.67 2.15
N LYS A 99 3.24 0.45 2.54
CA LYS A 99 3.95 1.62 3.05
C LYS A 99 3.73 1.79 4.54
N VAL A 100 4.82 2.01 5.28
CA VAL A 100 4.80 2.36 6.70
C VAL A 100 5.43 3.74 6.82
N ASN A 101 4.67 4.70 7.36
CA ASN A 101 5.08 6.10 7.48
C ASN A 101 5.54 6.69 6.14
N GLY A 102 4.85 6.32 5.06
CA GLY A 102 5.12 6.81 3.69
C GLY A 102 6.27 6.12 2.96
N LYS A 103 7.06 5.28 3.64
CA LYS A 103 8.14 4.50 3.02
C LYS A 103 7.62 3.10 2.69
N GLU A 104 7.88 2.63 1.47
CA GLU A 104 7.63 1.24 1.12
C GLU A 104 8.52 0.29 1.92
N VAL A 105 7.91 -0.73 2.51
CA VAL A 105 8.60 -1.76 3.30
C VAL A 105 8.46 -3.15 2.70
N LYS A 106 7.50 -3.34 1.79
CA LYS A 106 7.22 -4.63 1.15
C LYS A 106 6.39 -4.40 -0.10
N TRP A 107 6.60 -5.23 -1.12
CA TRP A 107 5.71 -5.30 -2.28
C TRP A 107 5.48 -6.75 -2.72
N LYS A 108 4.48 -6.97 -3.56
CA LYS A 108 4.16 -8.25 -4.19
C LYS A 108 3.64 -8.03 -5.61
N ASN A 109 4.17 -8.78 -6.57
CA ASN A 109 3.64 -8.86 -7.92
C ASN A 109 2.52 -9.93 -7.99
N LEU A 110 1.36 -9.54 -8.50
CA LEU A 110 0.21 -10.41 -8.80
C LEU A 110 0.20 -10.73 -10.30
N ASP A 111 1.11 -11.60 -10.72
CA ASP A 111 1.33 -11.97 -12.12
C ASP A 111 0.19 -12.84 -12.72
N LYS A 112 -0.64 -13.46 -11.88
CA LYS A 112 -1.75 -14.33 -12.30
C LYS A 112 -3.04 -13.59 -12.66
N ILE A 113 -3.05 -12.27 -12.67
CA ILE A 113 -4.26 -11.49 -13.09
C ILE A 113 -4.75 -11.88 -14.50
N TRP A 114 -3.87 -12.41 -15.35
CA TRP A 114 -4.18 -12.86 -16.71
C TRP A 114 -4.88 -14.21 -16.77
N ASP A 115 -4.79 -15.01 -15.70
CA ASP A 115 -5.36 -16.36 -15.65
C ASP A 115 -6.89 -16.33 -15.44
N TYR A 116 -7.45 -15.17 -15.08
CA TYR A 116 -8.84 -15.01 -14.69
C TYR A 116 -9.61 -14.15 -15.72
N SER A 117 -10.23 -14.81 -16.69
CA SER A 117 -11.03 -14.14 -17.72
C SER A 117 -12.44 -13.75 -17.27
N ASP A 118 -12.94 -14.30 -16.15
CA ASP A 118 -14.25 -13.97 -15.59
C ASP A 118 -14.15 -13.18 -14.29
N TYR A 119 -15.10 -12.24 -14.12
CA TYR A 119 -15.11 -11.34 -12.97
C TYR A 119 -15.21 -12.05 -11.61
N PRO A 120 -16.06 -13.07 -11.40
CA PRO A 120 -16.13 -13.76 -10.12
C PRO A 120 -14.81 -14.37 -9.66
N ASN A 121 -14.11 -15.10 -10.53
CA ASN A 121 -12.84 -15.72 -10.18
C ASN A 121 -11.72 -14.68 -10.02
N PHE A 122 -11.70 -13.64 -10.88
CA PHE A 122 -10.78 -12.51 -10.73
C PHE A 122 -10.95 -11.83 -9.36
N LYS A 123 -12.19 -11.50 -8.99
CA LYS A 123 -12.49 -10.85 -7.70
C LYS A 123 -12.04 -11.70 -6.53
N LYS A 124 -12.29 -13.02 -6.58
CA LYS A 124 -11.85 -13.96 -5.55
C LYS A 124 -10.33 -13.99 -5.42
N TYR A 125 -9.61 -14.05 -6.55
CA TYR A 125 -8.15 -13.99 -6.56
C TYR A 125 -7.62 -12.70 -5.91
N ILE A 126 -8.16 -11.54 -6.29
CA ILE A 126 -7.78 -10.25 -5.70
C ILE A 126 -8.02 -10.22 -4.19
N GLU A 127 -9.18 -10.72 -3.73
CA GLU A 127 -9.50 -10.80 -2.31
C GLU A 127 -8.49 -11.66 -1.53
N GLU A 128 -8.19 -12.86 -2.04
CA GLU A 128 -7.24 -13.78 -1.41
C GLU A 128 -5.84 -13.19 -1.35
N GLU A 129 -5.34 -12.64 -2.46
CA GLU A 129 -4.00 -12.07 -2.56
C GLU A 129 -3.80 -10.86 -1.65
N ILE A 130 -4.75 -9.92 -1.64
CA ILE A 130 -4.69 -8.75 -0.77
C ILE A 130 -4.78 -9.19 0.70
N ASN A 131 -5.71 -10.08 1.04
CA ASN A 131 -5.89 -10.53 2.42
C ASN A 131 -4.68 -11.34 2.94
N ASN A 132 -3.96 -12.05 2.07
CA ASN A 132 -2.72 -12.71 2.43
C ASN A 132 -1.60 -11.68 2.62
N PHE A 133 -1.46 -10.74 1.68
CA PHE A 133 -0.42 -9.70 1.72
C PHE A 133 -0.47 -8.84 2.99
N ILE A 134 -1.67 -8.52 3.50
CA ILE A 134 -1.82 -7.71 4.72
C ILE A 134 -1.51 -8.49 6.02
N LYS A 135 -1.63 -9.82 6.01
CA LYS A 135 -1.38 -10.68 7.19
C LYS A 135 0.10 -10.95 7.40
N GLU A 136 0.86 -10.96 6.31
CA GLU A 136 2.31 -11.10 6.29
C GLU A 136 3.05 -9.80 6.71
#